data_AF-A0A654IR74-F1
#
_entry.id   AF-A0A654IR74-F1
#
_cell.length_a   1.000
_cell.length_b   1.000
_cell.length_c   1.000
_cell.angle_alpha   90.00
_cell.angle_beta   90.00
_cell.angle_gamma   90.00
#
_symmetry.space_group_name_H-M   'P 1'
#
loop_
_entity.id
_entity.type
_entity.pdbx_description
1 polymer ?
#
loop_
_entity_poly.entity_id
_entity_poly.type
_entity_poly.pdbx_seq_one_letter_code
_entity_poly.pdbx_strand_id
1 'polypeptide(L)'
;MRKFSKLILAILPVSSLTVFSVVSCSTNDKKPIETPKTPDNKIPDNQPKKPEDQTDKENHNIDKPGEEKQTDGEPSPGMPDEQPSPSQPENKPHNPETQPRQPKEPKKPIKPNETEKPRNENGSVDNSNNDQPQGDEPSNESDFFSDVDTLKKEIDFQYFSTYKNRDALSAWVEIKGRGQAIFKEVIFLKNIDILEKYQIEFDNNNQPDFIHEKGIISNVRIKFSKNRKSKVYVFTFTGFKINTPKVDNTKNKENYIKARKKIDERLSGLYPSLVAYMLLYVEENHSNNKYDRTIKQIGNVVNFDELKNQNVSLFDKKFAGFSVGTKELLFEYEERNRKIYKDKITQARYDDTNGVLELEIQISNTDDHRNNQSDPNITKRFKFEGFKRIDFDDSNKNPLKIWLAKKDLNNLINDGNLKTIITQLTQYNYYGKKIPIVDLNENNLKNKLFQKLLVSVDQNLNHLYNSNQTLTIDNRNNEGNYKSILGLKDNMSIYPFHSRITKDSITKVYVTMNKKAENKELEIDVEMEIPIYSSTLSDLTDNTYEQQKKLKLKFSQKTEIKLQ
;
A
#
# COMPACT_ATOMS: atom_id res chain seq x y z
N MET A 1 -24.57 0.39 52.10
CA MET A 1 -24.18 1.67 51.45
C MET A 1 -23.25 1.35 50.28
N ARG A 2 -23.72 1.51 49.04
CA ARG A 2 -22.89 1.45 47.83
C ARG A 2 -22.44 2.86 47.48
N LYS A 3 -21.15 3.08 47.21
CA LYS A 3 -20.68 4.27 46.47
C LYS A 3 -19.62 3.84 45.45
N PHE A 4 -20.05 3.86 44.19
CA PHE A 4 -19.21 3.80 43.01
C PHE A 4 -18.42 5.10 42.89
N SER A 5 -17.10 5.01 42.77
CA SER A 5 -16.28 6.12 42.26
C SER A 5 -16.09 5.93 40.76
N LYS A 6 -16.82 6.72 39.97
CA LYS A 6 -16.61 6.90 38.53
C LYS A 6 -15.34 7.73 38.34
N LEU A 7 -14.29 7.14 37.80
CA LEU A 7 -13.16 7.90 37.25
C LEU A 7 -13.51 8.23 35.79
N ILE A 8 -13.93 9.47 35.55
CA ILE A 8 -14.09 10.03 34.21
C ILE A 8 -12.69 10.39 33.72
N LEU A 9 -12.13 9.57 32.83
CA LEU A 9 -10.91 9.92 32.11
C LEU A 9 -11.29 10.91 31.00
N ALA A 10 -11.07 12.20 31.23
CA ALA A 10 -11.18 13.22 30.20
C ALA A 10 -10.05 13.01 29.17
N ILE A 11 -10.39 12.48 28.01
CA ILE A 11 -9.48 12.47 26.84
C ILE A 11 -9.51 13.88 26.26
N LEU A 12 -8.46 14.66 26.55
CA LEU A 12 -8.18 15.90 25.85
C LEU A 12 -7.69 15.59 24.43
N PRO A 13 -8.20 16.25 23.37
CA PRO A 13 -7.62 16.16 22.05
C PRO A 13 -6.31 16.96 22.03
N VAL A 14 -5.18 16.27 21.86
CA VAL A 14 -3.90 16.94 21.59
C VAL A 14 -3.91 17.36 20.13
N SER A 15 -4.35 18.59 19.90
CA SER A 15 -4.21 19.29 18.63
C SER A 15 -2.72 19.62 18.40
N SER A 16 -2.16 19.02 17.35
CA SER A 16 -1.24 19.64 16.38
C SER A 16 -0.41 20.85 16.84
N LEU A 17 0.86 20.59 17.16
CA LEU A 17 1.95 21.56 17.00
C LEU A 17 3.03 20.92 16.12
N THR A 18 2.98 21.24 14.83
CA THR A 18 4.09 21.06 13.89
C THR A 18 4.91 22.35 13.86
N VAL A 19 6.04 22.37 14.57
CA VAL A 19 7.18 23.27 14.29
C VAL A 19 8.47 22.49 14.57
N PHE A 20 9.35 22.40 13.57
CA PHE A 20 10.67 21.79 13.67
C PHE A 20 11.53 22.45 14.76
N SER A 21 12.29 21.65 15.50
CA SER A 21 13.70 21.95 15.84
C SER A 21 14.41 20.71 16.37
N VAL A 22 15.53 20.41 15.73
CA VAL A 22 16.58 19.50 16.19
C VAL A 22 17.25 20.17 17.38
N VAL A 23 17.15 19.59 18.58
CA VAL A 23 18.00 19.96 19.71
C VAL A 23 18.49 18.70 20.39
N SER A 24 19.77 18.42 20.16
CA SER A 24 20.58 17.52 20.96
C SER A 24 20.80 18.18 22.32
N CYS A 25 20.24 17.62 23.38
CA CYS A 25 20.57 18.01 24.75
C CYS A 25 21.83 17.28 25.19
N SER A 26 22.98 17.97 25.18
CA SER A 26 24.03 17.76 26.18
C SER A 26 23.90 18.89 27.21
N THR A 27 23.65 18.53 28.46
CA THR A 27 23.61 19.46 29.60
C THR A 27 25.01 19.91 29.99
N ASN A 28 25.28 21.22 30.01
CA ASN A 28 25.67 21.94 31.23
C ASN A 28 25.91 23.45 31.02
N ASP A 29 25.34 24.19 31.98
CA ASP A 29 25.75 25.45 32.60
C ASP A 29 25.67 26.83 31.90
N LYS A 30 25.14 27.74 32.72
CA LYS A 30 24.64 29.09 32.48
C LYS A 30 25.78 30.12 32.33
N LYS A 31 25.65 31.07 31.37
CA LYS A 31 25.79 32.54 31.54
C LYS A 31 25.56 33.31 30.21
N PRO A 32 25.19 34.61 30.25
CA PRO A 32 24.46 35.29 29.19
C PRO A 32 25.31 35.89 28.06
N ILE A 33 24.61 36.14 26.94
CA ILE A 33 25.05 36.55 25.61
C ILE A 33 25.66 37.97 25.58
N GLU A 34 26.88 38.09 25.07
CA GLU A 34 27.41 39.32 24.46
C GLU A 34 27.32 39.21 22.92
N THR A 35 26.95 40.32 22.28
CA THR A 35 26.75 40.47 20.84
C THR A 35 28.06 40.29 20.05
N PRO A 36 28.11 39.47 18.97
CA PRO A 36 29.33 39.31 18.19
C PRO A 36 29.57 40.51 17.27
N LYS A 37 30.74 41.15 17.43
CA LYS A 37 31.37 41.97 16.39
C LYS A 37 31.98 41.04 15.33
N THR A 38 31.82 41.40 14.06
CA THR A 38 32.46 40.78 12.91
C THR A 38 33.99 40.86 13.01
N PRO A 39 34.74 39.78 12.69
CA PRO A 39 36.15 39.92 12.34
C PRO A 39 36.44 39.44 10.91
N ASP A 40 37.44 40.11 10.37
CA ASP A 40 37.94 40.11 8.99
C ASP A 40 38.51 38.80 8.46
N ASN A 41 38.45 38.70 7.13
CA ASN A 41 39.22 37.82 6.25
C ASN A 41 40.72 37.77 6.60
N LYS A 42 41.26 36.57 6.86
CA LYS A 42 42.59 36.15 6.38
C LYS A 42 42.63 34.64 6.10
N ILE A 43 43.05 34.32 4.87
CA ILE A 43 43.44 32.99 4.38
C ILE A 43 44.78 32.59 5.02
N PRO A 44 45.01 31.30 5.30
CA PRO A 44 46.36 30.76 5.19
C PRO A 44 46.48 29.46 4.36
N ASP A 45 47.68 29.34 3.80
CA ASP A 45 48.18 28.38 2.82
C ASP A 45 48.31 26.90 3.26
N ASN A 46 48.13 26.06 2.23
CA ASN A 46 48.67 24.72 1.93
C ASN A 46 49.63 23.95 2.89
N GLN A 47 49.17 22.74 3.23
CA GLN A 47 49.79 21.39 3.03
C GLN A 47 50.93 20.83 3.95
N PRO A 48 51.10 19.48 4.01
CA PRO A 48 51.18 18.70 5.26
C PRO A 48 52.54 18.06 5.56
N LYS A 49 52.71 17.52 6.77
CA LYS A 49 53.80 16.58 7.13
C LYS A 49 53.25 15.22 7.60
N LYS A 50 53.86 14.15 7.09
CA LYS A 50 53.73 12.73 7.51
C LYS A 50 54.86 12.39 8.53
N PRO A 51 54.77 11.22 9.22
CA PRO A 51 55.34 10.98 10.55
C PRO A 51 56.74 10.35 10.54
N GLU A 52 57.41 10.41 11.70
CA GLU A 52 58.60 9.62 12.02
C GLU A 52 58.26 8.51 13.04
N ASP A 53 58.83 7.33 12.77
CA ASP A 53 58.99 6.17 13.64
C ASP A 53 59.89 6.48 14.84
N GLN A 54 59.64 5.80 15.97
CA GLN A 54 60.72 5.13 16.71
C GLN A 54 60.18 4.07 17.70
N THR A 55 60.73 2.88 17.52
CA THR A 55 60.62 1.66 18.33
C THR A 55 61.54 1.68 19.56
N ASP A 56 61.17 0.83 20.52
CA ASP A 56 62.02 -0.11 21.30
C ASP A 56 62.30 0.09 22.80
N LYS A 57 61.92 -0.99 23.53
CA LYS A 57 62.55 -1.66 24.71
C LYS A 57 62.24 -1.07 26.11
N GLU A 58 62.07 -1.85 27.19
CA GLU A 58 62.19 -3.29 27.46
C GLU A 58 61.51 -3.63 28.81
N ASN A 59 60.99 -4.86 28.91
CA ASN A 59 60.90 -5.79 30.06
C ASN A 59 60.90 -5.31 31.53
N HIS A 60 59.93 -5.81 32.31
CA HIS A 60 60.23 -6.78 33.37
C HIS A 60 59.03 -7.70 33.69
N ASN A 61 59.39 -8.91 34.07
CA ASN A 61 58.63 -10.16 34.09
C ASN A 61 58.27 -10.55 35.55
N ILE A 62 57.47 -11.64 35.71
CA ILE A 62 57.28 -12.47 36.94
C ILE A 62 56.11 -12.00 37.85
N ASP A 63 55.05 -12.77 38.14
CA ASP A 63 55.01 -14.14 38.68
C ASP A 63 53.69 -14.89 38.42
N LYS A 64 53.78 -16.23 38.39
CA LYS A 64 52.68 -17.23 38.45
C LYS A 64 53.02 -18.17 39.62
N PRO A 65 52.05 -18.64 40.42
CA PRO A 65 51.67 -20.08 40.40
C PRO A 65 50.18 -20.27 40.75
N GLY A 66 49.46 -21.39 40.64
CA GLY A 66 49.60 -22.84 40.35
C GLY A 66 48.17 -23.45 40.53
N GLU A 67 47.71 -24.41 39.72
CA GLU A 67 47.43 -25.83 40.08
C GLU A 67 46.35 -26.03 41.19
N GLU A 68 45.27 -26.83 41.13
CA GLU A 68 45.04 -28.23 40.68
C GLU A 68 43.51 -28.64 40.73
N LYS A 69 43.11 -29.63 39.89
CA LYS A 69 42.17 -30.81 40.04
C LYS A 69 40.62 -30.67 40.28
N GLN A 70 39.77 -31.23 39.38
CA GLN A 70 38.97 -32.52 39.41
C GLN A 70 37.70 -32.50 40.31
N THR A 71 36.52 -33.12 40.10
CA THR A 71 35.89 -34.09 39.15
C THR A 71 34.37 -34.21 39.45
N ASP A 72 33.60 -34.68 38.46
CA ASP A 72 32.41 -35.58 38.46
C ASP A 72 31.04 -35.24 39.09
N GLY A 73 29.99 -35.53 38.31
CA GLY A 73 28.61 -35.74 38.76
C GLY A 73 27.55 -35.78 37.64
N GLU A 74 27.38 -36.92 36.99
CA GLU A 74 26.12 -37.35 36.33
C GLU A 74 25.54 -38.52 37.15
N PRO A 75 24.21 -38.78 37.21
CA PRO A 75 23.51 -39.41 36.07
C PRO A 75 22.02 -39.02 35.83
N SER A 76 21.59 -39.37 34.60
CA SER A 76 20.25 -39.47 33.95
C SER A 76 19.15 -40.23 34.74
N PRO A 77 17.85 -40.41 34.31
CA PRO A 77 17.41 -40.80 32.93
C PRO A 77 15.95 -40.47 32.41
N GLY A 78 15.73 -40.72 31.10
CA GLY A 78 14.49 -41.27 30.47
C GLY A 78 13.62 -40.27 29.67
N MET A 79 13.69 -40.15 28.32
CA MET A 79 13.18 -40.98 27.18
C MET A 79 11.65 -41.14 27.10
N PRO A 80 11.04 -41.43 25.92
CA PRO A 80 11.18 -40.86 24.57
C PRO A 80 9.79 -40.61 23.91
N ASP A 81 9.70 -40.17 22.65
CA ASP A 81 8.78 -40.82 21.68
C ASP A 81 8.97 -40.33 20.23
N GLU A 82 8.64 -41.25 19.32
CA GLU A 82 9.13 -41.44 17.96
C GLU A 82 8.27 -40.75 16.87
N GLN A 83 8.88 -40.59 15.69
CA GLN A 83 8.20 -40.49 14.38
C GLN A 83 7.51 -41.82 14.03
N PRO A 84 6.44 -41.85 13.21
CA PRO A 84 6.63 -41.94 11.74
C PRO A 84 5.50 -41.37 10.84
N SER A 85 5.82 -41.13 9.55
CA SER A 85 4.90 -41.13 8.39
C SER A 85 4.96 -42.51 7.69
N PRO A 86 4.23 -42.85 6.59
CA PRO A 86 3.14 -42.22 5.81
C PRO A 86 1.94 -43.19 5.52
N SER A 87 0.91 -42.79 4.74
CA SER A 87 0.31 -43.53 3.58
C SER A 87 -1.14 -43.13 3.20
N GLN A 88 -1.39 -43.02 1.89
CA GLN A 88 -2.67 -42.94 1.13
C GLN A 88 -3.28 -44.36 0.91
N PRO A 89 -4.56 -44.59 0.47
CA PRO A 89 -4.98 -44.44 -0.96
C PRO A 89 -6.49 -44.20 -1.33
N GLU A 90 -6.69 -43.72 -2.58
CA GLU A 90 -7.71 -44.01 -3.66
C GLU A 90 -9.24 -44.10 -3.37
N ASN A 91 -10.14 -43.42 -4.11
CA ASN A 91 -10.56 -43.71 -5.51
C ASN A 91 -11.23 -42.51 -6.27
N LYS A 92 -11.07 -42.50 -7.61
CA LYS A 92 -11.56 -41.59 -8.70
C LYS A 92 -13.01 -41.94 -9.18
N PRO A 93 -13.56 -41.40 -10.32
CA PRO A 93 -13.80 -40.00 -10.76
C PRO A 93 -15.22 -39.78 -11.38
N HIS A 94 -15.64 -38.53 -11.65
CA HIS A 94 -16.47 -38.19 -12.83
C HIS A 94 -16.34 -36.71 -13.23
N ASN A 95 -16.13 -36.48 -14.53
CA ASN A 95 -16.24 -35.21 -15.26
C ASN A 95 -17.32 -35.45 -16.34
N PRO A 96 -18.02 -34.44 -16.92
CA PRO A 96 -17.38 -33.57 -17.92
C PRO A 96 -17.85 -32.09 -17.98
N GLU A 97 -16.96 -31.25 -18.54
CA GLU A 97 -17.19 -30.12 -19.49
C GLU A 97 -18.13 -28.96 -19.06
N THR A 98 -17.77 -27.66 -19.07
CA THR A 98 -17.15 -26.82 -20.13
C THR A 98 -16.81 -25.42 -19.56
N GLN A 99 -15.78 -24.74 -20.07
CA GLN A 99 -15.45 -23.32 -19.76
C GLN A 99 -16.14 -22.33 -20.76
N PRO A 100 -15.81 -21.01 -20.79
CA PRO A 100 -16.59 -19.92 -20.20
C PRO A 100 -17.09 -18.89 -21.26
N ARG A 101 -18.01 -17.98 -20.92
CA ARG A 101 -18.33 -16.82 -21.79
C ARG A 101 -18.38 -15.50 -21.03
N GLN A 102 -17.67 -14.53 -21.62
CA GLN A 102 -17.65 -13.10 -21.31
C GLN A 102 -18.76 -12.33 -22.12
N PRO A 103 -18.94 -11.00 -21.92
CA PRO A 103 -20.24 -10.35 -21.78
C PRO A 103 -20.75 -9.61 -23.04
N LYS A 104 -22.01 -9.18 -23.03
CA LYS A 104 -22.54 -8.15 -23.95
C LYS A 104 -23.60 -7.25 -23.28
N GLU A 105 -23.36 -5.94 -23.29
CA GLU A 105 -24.38 -4.88 -23.39
C GLU A 105 -24.68 -4.62 -24.90
N PRO A 106 -25.57 -3.67 -25.29
CA PRO A 106 -26.93 -3.33 -24.80
C PRO A 106 -27.93 -3.18 -25.98
N LYS A 107 -29.26 -3.26 -25.78
CA LYS A 107 -30.26 -2.58 -26.66
C LYS A 107 -31.59 -2.28 -25.93
N LYS A 108 -31.98 -1.00 -25.92
CA LYS A 108 -33.37 -0.51 -25.97
C LYS A 108 -33.76 -0.30 -27.46
N PRO A 109 -34.99 0.10 -27.83
CA PRO A 109 -36.34 -0.11 -27.26
C PRO A 109 -37.30 -0.68 -28.35
N ILE A 110 -38.60 -0.87 -28.08
CA ILE A 110 -39.75 -0.56 -28.98
C ILE A 110 -41.07 -0.72 -28.19
N LYS A 111 -41.98 0.23 -28.40
CA LYS A 111 -43.37 0.33 -27.89
C LYS A 111 -44.37 -0.16 -28.98
N PRO A 112 -45.68 -0.24 -28.70
CA PRO A 112 -46.58 -1.32 -29.12
C PRO A 112 -47.33 -1.04 -30.43
N ASN A 113 -47.98 -2.07 -30.98
CA ASN A 113 -49.15 -1.91 -31.85
C ASN A 113 -50.24 -2.92 -31.48
N GLU A 114 -51.46 -2.47 -31.71
CA GLU A 114 -52.74 -2.96 -31.21
C GLU A 114 -53.37 -4.09 -32.04
N THR A 115 -54.40 -4.68 -31.41
CA THR A 115 -55.64 -5.26 -31.99
C THR A 115 -55.57 -6.50 -32.86
N GLU A 116 -56.26 -7.56 -32.41
CA GLU A 116 -57.44 -8.10 -33.11
C GLU A 116 -58.26 -9.06 -32.21
N LYS A 117 -59.59 -9.02 -32.40
CA LYS A 117 -60.65 -9.75 -31.68
C LYS A 117 -60.68 -11.25 -32.05
N PRO A 118 -61.22 -12.14 -31.20
CA PRO A 118 -61.72 -13.44 -31.64
C PRO A 118 -63.23 -13.41 -31.96
N ARG A 119 -63.60 -14.24 -32.94
CA ARG A 119 -64.93 -14.45 -33.52
C ARG A 119 -65.58 -15.69 -32.89
N ASN A 120 -66.91 -15.61 -32.75
CA ASN A 120 -67.85 -16.60 -32.21
C ASN A 120 -67.91 -17.92 -32.98
N GLU A 121 -68.46 -18.94 -32.29
CA GLU A 121 -69.56 -19.87 -32.65
C GLU A 121 -69.32 -21.22 -31.92
N ASN A 122 -70.27 -22.04 -31.47
CA ASN A 122 -71.71 -22.03 -31.19
C ASN A 122 -72.00 -23.39 -30.52
N GLY A 123 -73.04 -23.52 -29.69
CA GLY A 123 -73.48 -24.84 -29.19
C GLY A 123 -74.69 -24.78 -28.24
N SER A 124 -75.88 -25.01 -28.83
CA SER A 124 -77.26 -25.01 -28.28
C SER A 124 -77.53 -25.85 -27.01
N VAL A 125 -78.33 -25.34 -26.04
CA VAL A 125 -79.80 -25.54 -25.79
C VAL A 125 -80.16 -26.90 -25.15
N ASP A 126 -80.68 -26.97 -23.91
CA ASP A 126 -82.12 -26.88 -23.59
C ASP A 126 -82.44 -26.98 -22.07
N ASN A 127 -83.65 -26.52 -21.74
CA ASN A 127 -84.36 -26.18 -20.51
C ASN A 127 -84.47 -27.22 -19.37
N SER A 128 -84.65 -26.71 -18.13
CA SER A 128 -85.88 -26.92 -17.33
C SER A 128 -85.98 -25.96 -16.13
N ASN A 129 -87.16 -25.35 -16.00
CA ASN A 129 -87.60 -24.38 -15.00
C ASN A 129 -87.89 -25.01 -13.61
N ASN A 130 -87.64 -24.26 -12.53
CA ASN A 130 -88.71 -23.82 -11.58
C ASN A 130 -88.19 -22.90 -10.45
N ASP A 131 -88.97 -21.83 -10.25
CA ASP A 131 -89.30 -21.07 -9.03
C ASP A 131 -88.26 -20.25 -8.21
N GLN A 132 -88.63 -18.96 -8.09
CA GLN A 132 -88.04 -17.77 -7.44
C GLN A 132 -88.09 -17.82 -5.88
N PRO A 133 -87.30 -17.00 -5.12
CA PRO A 133 -87.53 -15.54 -5.09
C PRO A 133 -86.31 -14.62 -4.92
N GLN A 134 -86.52 -13.41 -5.46
CA GLN A 134 -86.05 -12.08 -5.04
C GLN A 134 -84.55 -11.77 -4.96
N GLY A 135 -84.20 -10.71 -5.69
CA GLY A 135 -82.84 -10.26 -5.90
C GLY A 135 -82.25 -9.52 -4.72
N ASP A 136 -80.97 -9.80 -4.52
CA ASP A 136 -80.02 -8.85 -3.95
C ASP A 136 -79.18 -8.31 -5.10
N GLU A 137 -79.12 -6.99 -5.18
CA GLU A 137 -78.25 -6.25 -6.09
C GLU A 137 -76.80 -6.75 -6.01
N PRO A 138 -76.04 -6.78 -7.12
CA PRO A 138 -74.61 -7.02 -7.04
C PRO A 138 -73.96 -5.85 -6.33
N SER A 139 -73.45 -6.07 -5.11
CA SER A 139 -72.70 -5.06 -4.38
C SER A 139 -71.47 -4.66 -5.20
N ASN A 140 -71.43 -3.42 -5.67
CA ASN A 140 -70.29 -2.80 -6.34
C ASN A 140 -69.06 -2.84 -5.42
N GLU A 141 -68.19 -3.84 -5.59
CA GLU A 141 -66.90 -3.94 -4.88
C GLU A 141 -65.87 -2.89 -5.33
N SER A 142 -66.18 -2.05 -6.32
CA SER A 142 -65.25 -1.07 -6.90
C SER A 142 -65.03 0.21 -6.06
N ASP A 143 -65.70 0.38 -4.92
CA ASP A 143 -65.80 1.70 -4.27
C ASP A 143 -65.17 1.81 -2.86
N PHE A 144 -64.46 0.77 -2.38
CA PHE A 144 -63.98 0.73 -0.98
C PHE A 144 -62.94 1.80 -0.60
N PHE A 145 -62.27 2.44 -1.56
CA PHE A 145 -61.24 3.47 -1.35
C PHE A 145 -61.29 4.59 -2.39
N SER A 146 -62.46 4.87 -2.97
CA SER A 146 -62.61 5.92 -3.99
C SER A 146 -62.39 7.31 -3.38
N ASP A 147 -62.74 7.52 -2.11
CA ASP A 147 -62.45 8.76 -1.38
C ASP A 147 -60.93 9.00 -1.20
N VAL A 148 -60.12 7.94 -1.07
CA VAL A 148 -58.64 8.04 -1.04
C VAL A 148 -58.09 8.59 -2.35
N ASP A 149 -58.66 8.23 -3.51
CA ASP A 149 -58.19 8.74 -4.81
C ASP A 149 -58.45 10.24 -5.00
N THR A 150 -59.44 10.78 -4.28
CA THR A 150 -59.75 12.21 -4.32
C THR A 150 -58.81 13.07 -3.47
N LEU A 151 -57.94 12.46 -2.66
CA LEU A 151 -56.99 13.18 -1.82
C LEU A 151 -55.97 13.94 -2.66
N LYS A 152 -55.68 15.19 -2.23
CA LYS A 152 -54.60 15.98 -2.82
C LYS A 152 -53.27 15.28 -2.56
N LYS A 153 -52.58 14.93 -3.64
CA LYS A 153 -51.26 14.27 -3.57
C LYS A 153 -50.18 15.19 -3.01
N GLU A 154 -50.36 16.50 -3.09
CA GLU A 154 -49.40 17.46 -2.54
C GLU A 154 -49.82 17.88 -1.13
N ILE A 155 -48.87 17.80 -0.19
CA ILE A 155 -49.05 18.22 1.20
C ILE A 155 -47.96 19.23 1.52
N ASP A 156 -48.38 20.44 1.88
CA ASP A 156 -47.49 21.56 2.08
C ASP A 156 -47.19 21.79 3.57
N PHE A 157 -45.91 21.70 3.91
CA PHE A 157 -45.38 21.84 5.26
C PHE A 157 -44.91 23.27 5.58
N GLN A 158 -45.00 24.23 4.65
CA GLN A 158 -44.43 25.58 4.83
C GLN A 158 -45.01 26.36 6.02
N TYR A 159 -46.24 26.04 6.42
CA TYR A 159 -46.95 26.72 7.50
C TYR A 159 -46.61 26.19 8.90
N PHE A 160 -45.86 25.09 8.98
CA PHE A 160 -45.50 24.46 10.25
C PHE A 160 -44.06 24.83 10.63
N SER A 161 -43.90 25.64 11.67
CA SER A 161 -42.60 26.17 12.12
C SER A 161 -41.57 25.08 12.41
N THR A 162 -42.02 23.91 12.90
CA THR A 162 -41.20 22.72 13.15
C THR A 162 -40.52 22.20 11.89
N TYR A 163 -41.16 22.31 10.72
CA TYR A 163 -40.71 21.66 9.48
C TYR A 163 -40.18 22.65 8.44
N LYS A 164 -40.80 23.84 8.32
CA LYS A 164 -40.45 24.83 7.28
C LYS A 164 -38.97 25.26 7.30
N ASN A 165 -38.34 25.22 8.47
CA ASN A 165 -36.95 25.64 8.66
C ASN A 165 -35.95 24.47 8.59
N ARG A 166 -36.42 23.24 8.34
CA ARG A 166 -35.60 22.02 8.23
C ARG A 166 -35.48 21.60 6.78
N ASP A 167 -34.34 21.01 6.44
CA ASP A 167 -34.18 20.37 5.12
C ASP A 167 -35.06 19.11 5.01
N ALA A 168 -35.34 18.69 3.77
CA ALA A 168 -36.25 17.60 3.46
C ALA A 168 -35.90 16.27 4.17
N LEU A 169 -34.61 15.95 4.34
CA LEU A 169 -34.19 14.71 5.01
C LEU A 169 -34.41 14.80 6.52
N SER A 170 -33.95 15.88 7.15
CA SER A 170 -34.16 16.10 8.57
C SER A 170 -35.65 16.16 8.94
N ALA A 171 -36.46 16.83 8.10
CA ALA A 171 -37.90 16.90 8.28
C ALA A 171 -38.55 15.51 8.17
N TRP A 172 -38.12 14.65 7.25
CA TRP A 172 -38.64 13.30 7.10
C TRP A 172 -38.39 12.43 8.33
N VAL A 173 -37.20 12.51 8.94
CA VAL A 173 -36.88 11.79 10.18
C VAL A 173 -37.85 12.18 11.30
N GLU A 174 -38.15 13.48 11.44
CA GLU A 174 -39.11 13.96 12.44
C GLU A 174 -40.55 13.54 12.11
N ILE A 175 -40.96 13.65 10.85
CA ILE A 175 -42.28 13.22 10.36
C ILE A 175 -42.51 11.74 10.71
N LYS A 176 -41.54 10.87 10.44
CA LYS A 176 -41.60 9.44 10.79
C LYS A 176 -41.58 9.21 12.31
N GLY A 177 -40.77 9.98 13.04
CA GLY A 177 -40.65 9.88 14.50
C GLY A 177 -41.93 10.22 15.26
N ARG A 178 -42.84 11.01 14.66
CA ARG A 178 -44.14 11.36 15.27
C ARG A 178 -45.22 10.28 15.16
N GLY A 179 -44.98 9.20 14.43
CA GLY A 179 -45.91 8.08 14.33
C GLY A 179 -47.29 8.51 13.85
N GLN A 180 -48.37 8.07 14.53
CA GLN A 180 -49.75 8.36 14.12
C GLN A 180 -50.17 9.83 14.23
N ALA A 181 -49.56 10.60 15.13
CA ALA A 181 -49.96 11.98 15.40
C ALA A 181 -49.81 12.90 14.18
N ILE A 182 -48.81 12.64 13.33
CA ILE A 182 -48.54 13.47 12.14
C ILE A 182 -49.67 13.44 11.11
N PHE A 183 -50.41 12.33 11.03
CA PHE A 183 -51.54 12.21 10.11
C PHE A 183 -52.67 13.15 10.49
N LYS A 184 -52.96 13.27 11.78
CA LYS A 184 -54.02 14.14 12.30
C LYS A 184 -53.63 15.62 12.30
N GLU A 185 -52.40 15.92 12.72
CA GLU A 185 -52.00 17.30 12.99
C GLU A 185 -51.52 18.04 11.75
N VAL A 186 -51.08 17.32 10.71
CA VAL A 186 -50.42 17.92 9.54
C VAL A 186 -50.99 17.38 8.23
N ILE A 187 -50.81 16.08 7.96
CA ILE A 187 -51.01 15.49 6.63
C ILE A 187 -52.50 15.51 6.22
N PHE A 188 -53.41 15.14 7.11
CA PHE A 188 -54.86 15.11 6.86
C PHE A 188 -55.63 16.05 7.79
N LEU A 189 -55.00 17.14 8.23
CA LEU A 189 -55.63 18.16 9.09
C LEU A 189 -56.94 18.70 8.49
N LYS A 190 -57.04 18.74 7.16
CA LYS A 190 -58.23 19.19 6.42
C LYS A 190 -59.13 18.06 5.92
N ASN A 191 -58.75 16.80 6.14
CA ASN A 191 -59.45 15.60 5.68
C ASN A 191 -59.66 14.64 6.87
N ILE A 192 -60.25 15.14 7.95
CA ILE A 192 -60.40 14.42 9.22
C ILE A 192 -61.22 13.14 9.04
N ASP A 193 -62.25 13.17 8.19
CA ASP A 193 -63.12 12.02 7.91
C ASP A 193 -62.36 10.78 7.41
N ILE A 194 -61.20 10.97 6.76
CA ILE A 194 -60.33 9.87 6.31
C ILE A 194 -59.66 9.16 7.49
N LEU A 195 -59.33 9.91 8.55
CA LEU A 195 -58.71 9.38 9.75
C LEU A 195 -59.67 8.50 10.56
N GLU A 196 -60.98 8.75 10.47
CA GLU A 196 -62.02 7.97 11.14
C GLU A 196 -62.37 6.69 10.35
N LYS A 197 -62.21 6.72 9.03
CA LYS A 197 -62.57 5.61 8.13
C LYS A 197 -61.49 4.55 7.97
N TYR A 198 -60.21 4.93 8.09
CA TYR A 198 -59.07 4.08 7.72
C TYR A 198 -58.01 4.02 8.82
N GLN A 199 -57.38 2.86 8.97
CA GLN A 199 -56.09 2.77 9.63
C GLN A 199 -55.01 3.23 8.65
N ILE A 200 -54.22 4.23 9.05
CA ILE A 200 -53.27 4.91 8.17
C ILE A 200 -51.86 4.69 8.70
N GLU A 201 -50.93 4.36 7.83
CA GLU A 201 -49.51 4.25 8.18
C GLU A 201 -48.63 4.65 7.00
N PHE A 202 -47.41 5.08 7.28
CA PHE A 202 -46.39 5.14 6.23
C PHE A 202 -46.02 3.72 5.82
N ASP A 203 -45.90 3.46 4.53
CA ASP A 203 -45.39 2.18 4.06
C ASP A 203 -43.94 2.00 4.56
N ASN A 204 -43.69 0.92 5.31
CA ASN A 204 -42.39 0.65 5.91
C ASN A 204 -41.30 0.35 4.88
N ASN A 205 -41.69 -0.09 3.68
CA ASN A 205 -40.77 -0.34 2.58
C ASN A 205 -40.55 0.92 1.72
N ASN A 206 -41.14 2.06 2.09
CA ASN A 206 -41.00 3.28 1.32
C ASN A 206 -39.62 3.92 1.48
N GLN A 207 -38.94 4.14 0.36
CA GLN A 207 -37.77 5.00 0.25
C GLN A 207 -38.18 6.23 -0.57
N PRO A 208 -38.58 7.34 0.09
CA PRO A 208 -38.93 8.55 -0.63
C PRO A 208 -37.69 9.22 -1.25
N ASP A 209 -37.91 10.02 -2.29
CA ASP A 209 -36.86 10.78 -2.95
C ASP A 209 -36.78 12.19 -2.36
N PHE A 210 -35.57 12.66 -2.06
CA PHE A 210 -35.33 13.98 -1.49
C PHE A 210 -34.81 14.95 -2.55
N ILE A 211 -35.59 15.96 -2.89
CA ILE A 211 -35.25 17.00 -3.86
C ILE A 211 -34.87 18.27 -3.08
N HIS A 212 -33.64 18.29 -2.57
CA HIS A 212 -33.14 19.30 -1.62
C HIS A 212 -33.21 20.73 -2.17
N GLU A 213 -32.94 20.89 -3.47
CA GLU A 213 -32.94 22.17 -4.18
C GLU A 213 -34.33 22.79 -4.37
N LYS A 214 -35.39 22.01 -4.14
CA LYS A 214 -36.79 22.50 -4.13
C LYS A 214 -37.44 22.40 -2.75
N GLY A 215 -36.76 21.82 -1.76
CA GLY A 215 -37.34 21.56 -0.45
C GLY A 215 -38.52 20.58 -0.52
N ILE A 216 -38.38 19.50 -1.30
CA ILE A 216 -39.45 18.53 -1.58
C ILE A 216 -39.04 17.12 -1.15
N ILE A 217 -39.99 16.35 -0.61
CA ILE A 217 -39.92 14.90 -0.45
C ILE A 217 -40.94 14.30 -1.41
N SER A 218 -40.51 13.67 -2.50
CA SER A 218 -41.40 13.00 -3.45
C SER A 218 -41.52 11.50 -3.17
N ASN A 219 -42.52 10.87 -3.77
CA ASN A 219 -42.77 9.43 -3.65
C ASN A 219 -43.04 8.97 -2.20
N VAL A 220 -43.74 9.78 -1.40
CA VAL A 220 -44.14 9.40 -0.05
C VAL A 220 -45.34 8.45 -0.12
N ARG A 221 -45.16 7.19 0.24
CA ARG A 221 -46.20 6.16 0.22
C ARG A 221 -46.91 6.08 1.57
N ILE A 222 -48.22 6.33 1.56
CA ILE A 222 -49.09 6.18 2.72
C ILE A 222 -50.09 5.06 2.41
N LYS A 223 -50.21 4.12 3.34
CA LYS A 223 -51.09 2.96 3.25
C LYS A 223 -52.35 3.21 4.08
N PHE A 224 -53.50 3.01 3.46
CA PHE A 224 -54.84 3.07 4.05
C PHE A 224 -55.39 1.65 4.16
N SER A 225 -55.84 1.25 5.34
CA SER A 225 -56.35 -0.12 5.58
C SER A 225 -57.73 -0.07 6.22
N LYS A 226 -58.65 -0.88 5.71
CA LYS A 226 -60.02 -1.06 6.24
C LYS A 226 -60.49 -2.47 5.90
N ASN A 227 -61.11 -3.16 6.88
CA ASN A 227 -61.70 -4.49 6.69
C ASN A 227 -60.76 -5.50 5.98
N ARG A 228 -59.48 -5.55 6.42
CA ARG A 228 -58.40 -6.40 5.86
C ARG A 228 -58.01 -6.14 4.41
N LYS A 229 -58.59 -5.14 3.75
CA LYS A 229 -58.13 -4.61 2.45
C LYS A 229 -57.23 -3.40 2.71
N SER A 230 -56.27 -3.15 1.81
CA SER A 230 -55.40 -1.96 1.90
C SER A 230 -55.10 -1.35 0.55
N LYS A 231 -54.91 -0.03 0.52
CA LYS A 231 -54.50 0.74 -0.65
C LYS A 231 -53.34 1.65 -0.30
N VAL A 232 -52.32 1.69 -1.15
CA VAL A 232 -51.19 2.62 -1.02
C VAL A 232 -51.41 3.78 -1.98
N TYR A 233 -51.28 5.00 -1.47
CA TYR A 233 -51.36 6.21 -2.27
C TYR A 233 -50.06 7.02 -2.13
N VAL A 234 -49.65 7.64 -3.23
CA VAL A 234 -48.35 8.32 -3.35
C VAL A 234 -48.54 9.83 -3.26
N PHE A 235 -47.84 10.43 -2.32
CA PHE A 235 -47.86 11.86 -2.02
C PHE A 235 -46.50 12.51 -2.33
N THR A 236 -46.53 13.83 -2.44
CA THR A 236 -45.37 14.72 -2.49
C THR A 236 -45.51 15.72 -1.36
N PHE A 237 -44.49 15.81 -0.51
CA PHE A 237 -44.45 16.77 0.58
C PHE A 237 -43.58 17.96 0.17
N THR A 238 -44.10 19.17 0.32
CA THR A 238 -43.46 20.42 -0.11
C THR A 238 -43.34 21.40 1.06
N GLY A 239 -42.65 22.52 0.87
CA GLY A 239 -42.55 23.58 1.89
C GLY A 239 -41.43 23.40 2.92
N PHE A 240 -40.45 22.52 2.67
CA PHE A 240 -39.25 22.41 3.50
C PHE A 240 -38.19 23.45 3.10
N LYS A 241 -37.20 23.65 3.98
CA LYS A 241 -36.10 24.57 3.70
C LYS A 241 -35.37 24.15 2.43
N ILE A 242 -35.36 25.05 1.45
CA ILE A 242 -34.60 24.89 0.22
C ILE A 242 -33.12 24.94 0.57
N ASN A 243 -32.43 23.82 0.32
CA ASN A 243 -30.99 23.76 0.33
C ASN A 243 -30.53 23.69 -1.12
N THR A 244 -30.44 24.85 -1.77
CA THR A 244 -29.56 24.93 -2.95
C THR A 244 -28.15 24.67 -2.45
N PRO A 245 -27.42 23.64 -2.92
CA PRO A 245 -25.99 23.59 -2.70
C PRO A 245 -25.45 24.87 -3.34
N LYS A 246 -25.06 25.84 -2.51
CA LYS A 246 -24.26 26.95 -2.99
C LYS A 246 -23.03 26.29 -3.61
N VAL A 247 -22.87 26.42 -4.92
CA VAL A 247 -21.58 26.20 -5.55
C VAL A 247 -20.70 27.28 -4.95
N ASP A 248 -19.95 26.91 -3.93
CA ASP A 248 -19.01 27.82 -3.31
C ASP A 248 -17.90 28.05 -4.34
N ASN A 249 -17.69 29.30 -4.76
CA ASN A 249 -16.60 29.69 -5.65
C ASN A 249 -15.22 29.57 -4.97
N THR A 250 -15.16 28.95 -3.78
CA THR A 250 -13.95 28.61 -3.01
C THR A 250 -13.37 27.23 -3.34
N LYS A 251 -13.91 26.50 -4.33
CA LYS A 251 -13.38 25.20 -4.79
C LYS A 251 -11.94 25.32 -5.31
N ASN A 252 -10.99 25.22 -4.39
CA ASN A 252 -9.57 25.40 -4.67
C ASN A 252 -8.78 24.08 -4.64
N LYS A 253 -9.43 22.92 -4.48
CA LYS A 253 -8.74 21.62 -4.48
C LYS A 253 -7.89 21.41 -5.73
N GLU A 254 -8.37 21.86 -6.89
CA GLU A 254 -7.61 21.78 -8.15
C GLU A 254 -6.30 22.57 -8.11
N ASN A 255 -6.27 23.67 -7.37
CA ASN A 255 -5.11 24.54 -7.24
C ASN A 255 -4.28 24.26 -5.98
N TYR A 256 -4.73 23.35 -5.11
CA TYR A 256 -4.12 23.08 -3.82
C TYR A 256 -2.67 22.58 -3.93
N ILE A 257 -2.43 21.68 -4.89
CA ILE A 257 -1.15 21.01 -5.07
C ILE A 257 -0.72 21.05 -6.54
N LYS A 258 0.56 21.38 -6.76
CA LYS A 258 1.22 21.42 -8.07
C LYS A 258 2.51 20.63 -7.99
N ALA A 259 2.88 19.94 -9.07
CA ALA A 259 4.20 19.32 -9.18
C ALA A 259 5.28 20.41 -9.29
N ARG A 260 6.40 20.22 -8.59
CA ARG A 260 7.61 21.02 -8.81
C ARG A 260 8.13 20.78 -10.21
N LYS A 261 8.65 21.84 -10.84
CA LYS A 261 9.21 21.77 -12.21
C LYS A 261 10.48 20.92 -12.31
N LYS A 262 11.24 20.83 -11.22
CA LYS A 262 12.48 20.05 -11.11
C LYS A 262 12.45 19.25 -9.82
N ILE A 263 12.99 18.04 -9.86
CA ILE A 263 13.18 17.22 -8.67
C ILE A 263 14.24 17.85 -7.80
N ASP A 264 13.95 17.92 -6.50
CA ASP A 264 14.90 18.41 -5.50
C ASP A 264 16.16 17.54 -5.52
N GLU A 265 17.34 18.17 -5.41
CA GLU A 265 18.63 17.49 -5.46
C GLU A 265 18.76 16.42 -4.37
N ARG A 266 18.05 16.61 -3.25
CA ARG A 266 17.98 15.66 -2.13
C ARG A 266 17.22 14.37 -2.45
N LEU A 267 16.54 14.28 -3.60
CA LEU A 267 15.84 13.10 -4.11
C LEU A 267 16.32 12.66 -5.50
N SER A 268 16.80 13.58 -6.34
CA SER A 268 17.13 13.30 -7.75
C SER A 268 18.13 12.15 -7.97
N GLY A 269 19.01 11.88 -6.99
CA GLY A 269 19.97 10.78 -7.04
C GLY A 269 19.41 9.39 -6.70
N LEU A 270 18.13 9.29 -6.35
CA LEU A 270 17.46 8.03 -6.01
C LEU A 270 16.77 7.42 -7.22
N TYR A 271 16.56 6.11 -7.17
CA TYR A 271 15.74 5.40 -8.15
C TYR A 271 14.25 5.60 -7.90
N PRO A 272 13.43 5.79 -8.96
CA PRO A 272 11.99 5.93 -8.86
C PRO A 272 11.29 4.87 -8.03
N SER A 273 11.66 3.59 -8.14
CA SER A 273 11.01 2.51 -7.40
C SER A 273 11.17 2.68 -5.89
N LEU A 274 12.38 3.02 -5.42
CA LEU A 274 12.67 3.22 -4.01
C LEU A 274 11.80 4.36 -3.47
N VAL A 275 11.72 5.47 -4.22
CA VAL A 275 10.90 6.62 -3.86
C VAL A 275 9.41 6.25 -3.84
N ALA A 276 8.92 5.52 -4.85
CA ALA A 276 7.52 5.11 -4.95
C ALA A 276 7.09 4.24 -3.76
N TYR A 277 7.83 3.16 -3.48
CA TYR A 277 7.56 2.26 -2.36
C TYR A 277 7.63 2.99 -1.02
N MET A 278 8.65 3.83 -0.81
CA MET A 278 8.82 4.54 0.46
C MET A 278 7.75 5.61 0.68
N LEU A 279 7.37 6.38 -0.35
CA LEU A 279 6.29 7.38 -0.25
C LEU A 279 4.95 6.72 0.08
N LEU A 280 4.62 5.63 -0.59
CA LEU A 280 3.43 4.84 -0.31
C LEU A 280 3.44 4.24 1.11
N TYR A 281 4.60 3.75 1.55
CA TYR A 281 4.78 3.18 2.88
C TYR A 281 4.62 4.21 4.00
N VAL A 282 5.24 5.40 3.87
CA VAL A 282 5.18 6.46 4.90
C VAL A 282 3.81 7.14 4.98
N GLU A 283 2.96 7.03 3.96
CA GLU A 283 1.58 7.54 4.02
C GLU A 283 0.66 6.64 4.85
N GLU A 284 1.01 5.37 5.01
CA GLU A 284 0.32 4.42 5.88
C GLU A 284 0.82 4.57 7.33
N ASN A 285 0.50 5.71 7.97
CA ASN A 285 0.92 6.07 9.34
C ASN A 285 0.18 5.33 10.48
N HIS A 286 -0.49 4.20 10.20
CA HIS A 286 -1.25 3.46 11.20
C HIS A 286 -0.45 2.26 11.71
N SER A 287 -0.75 1.79 12.93
CA SER A 287 -0.15 0.60 13.56
C SER A 287 -0.35 -0.71 12.77
N ASN A 288 -1.11 -0.68 11.67
CA ASN A 288 -1.45 -1.81 10.82
C ASN A 288 -1.09 -1.54 9.35
N ASN A 289 0.11 -1.02 9.11
CA ASN A 289 0.61 -0.70 7.79
C ASN A 289 0.51 -1.93 6.86
N LYS A 290 -0.10 -1.76 5.68
CA LYS A 290 -0.35 -2.88 4.76
C LYS A 290 0.95 -3.49 4.22
N TYR A 291 1.97 -2.68 3.95
CA TYR A 291 3.24 -3.15 3.39
C TYR A 291 4.02 -4.03 4.38
N ASP A 292 3.91 -3.72 5.68
CA ASP A 292 4.47 -4.56 6.75
C ASP A 292 3.89 -5.98 6.72
N ARG A 293 2.59 -6.11 6.40
CA ARG A 293 1.89 -7.40 6.35
C ARG A 293 2.08 -8.13 5.03
N THR A 294 2.01 -7.40 3.93
CA THR A 294 1.93 -8.01 2.60
C THR A 294 3.31 -8.34 2.06
N ILE A 295 4.24 -7.38 2.05
CA ILE A 295 5.48 -7.49 1.25
C ILE A 295 6.79 -7.31 2.04
N LYS A 296 6.77 -6.77 3.25
CA LYS A 296 8.00 -6.56 4.05
C LYS A 296 8.67 -7.89 4.42
N GLN A 297 9.99 -7.95 4.27
CA GLN A 297 10.81 -9.05 4.80
C GLN A 297 11.27 -8.75 6.23
N ILE A 298 11.26 -9.78 7.07
CA ILE A 298 11.74 -9.73 8.46
C ILE A 298 13.16 -10.29 8.52
N GLY A 299 13.97 -9.80 9.47
CA GLY A 299 15.31 -10.30 9.77
C GLY A 299 16.36 -9.19 9.68
N ASN A 300 17.64 -9.58 9.56
CA ASN A 300 18.74 -8.64 9.36
C ASN A 300 18.80 -8.18 7.89
N VAL A 301 17.82 -7.39 7.48
CA VAL A 301 17.63 -6.96 6.08
C VAL A 301 17.51 -5.44 6.00
N VAL A 302 17.59 -4.89 4.79
CA VAL A 302 17.29 -3.48 4.49
C VAL A 302 15.85 -3.39 3.99
N ASN A 303 14.89 -3.25 4.90
CA ASN A 303 13.47 -3.12 4.58
C ASN A 303 12.97 -1.67 4.80
N PHE A 304 11.65 -1.48 4.81
CA PHE A 304 11.02 -0.17 5.03
C PHE A 304 11.43 0.54 6.32
N ASP A 305 11.65 -0.21 7.40
CA ASP A 305 12.05 0.33 8.70
C ASP A 305 13.49 0.87 8.65
N GLU A 306 14.41 0.16 7.98
CA GLU A 306 15.78 0.65 7.75
C GLU A 306 15.84 1.86 6.81
N LEU A 307 14.94 1.94 5.85
CA LEU A 307 14.94 3.01 4.85
C LEU A 307 14.24 4.27 5.35
N LYS A 308 13.46 4.18 6.43
CA LYS A 308 12.84 5.34 7.07
C LYS A 308 13.89 6.33 7.57
N ASN A 309 13.49 7.60 7.54
CA ASN A 309 14.33 8.74 7.88
C ASN A 309 15.61 8.73 7.04
N GLN A 310 16.65 9.41 7.51
CA GLN A 310 17.87 9.60 6.72
C GLN A 310 18.80 8.38 6.70
N ASN A 311 18.72 7.50 7.71
CA ASN A 311 19.64 6.38 7.97
C ASN A 311 21.04 6.51 7.30
N VAL A 312 21.97 7.17 8.01
CA VAL A 312 23.33 7.45 7.51
C VAL A 312 24.19 6.20 7.24
N SER A 313 23.77 5.02 7.68
CA SER A 313 24.44 3.77 7.32
C SER A 313 24.17 3.36 5.87
N LEU A 314 23.05 3.82 5.29
CA LEU A 314 22.63 3.52 3.92
C LEU A 314 22.75 4.73 3.00
N PHE A 315 22.51 5.93 3.51
CA PHE A 315 22.50 7.16 2.72
C PHE A 315 23.54 8.18 3.17
N ASP A 316 23.89 9.08 2.26
CA ASP A 316 24.72 10.25 2.56
C ASP A 316 23.91 11.32 3.31
N LYS A 317 24.59 12.21 4.04
CA LYS A 317 23.97 13.33 4.77
C LYS A 317 23.21 14.33 3.89
N LYS A 318 23.43 14.32 2.57
CA LYS A 318 22.65 15.12 1.61
C LYS A 318 21.24 14.58 1.37
N PHE A 319 20.98 13.31 1.63
CA PHE A 319 19.64 12.73 1.49
C PHE A 319 18.70 13.31 2.55
N ALA A 320 17.49 13.72 2.15
CA ALA A 320 16.52 14.32 3.07
C ALA A 320 15.91 13.32 4.08
N GLY A 321 15.96 12.02 3.78
CA GLY A 321 15.28 10.99 4.54
C GLY A 321 13.86 10.71 4.05
N PHE A 322 13.41 9.47 4.23
CA PHE A 322 12.02 9.06 3.96
C PHE A 322 11.13 9.28 5.19
N SER A 323 10.19 10.20 5.10
CA SER A 323 9.22 10.55 6.14
C SER A 323 7.93 11.08 5.50
N VAL A 324 6.93 11.38 6.33
CA VAL A 324 5.66 12.00 5.88
C VAL A 324 5.90 13.32 5.12
N GLY A 325 6.99 14.03 5.44
CA GLY A 325 7.37 15.28 4.77
C GLY A 325 8.09 15.11 3.43
N THR A 326 8.51 13.89 3.06
CA THR A 326 9.31 13.68 1.82
C THR A 326 8.54 14.09 0.57
N LYS A 327 7.21 13.94 0.55
CA LYS A 327 6.38 14.38 -0.58
C LYS A 327 6.45 15.90 -0.84
N GLU A 328 6.76 16.72 0.17
CA GLU A 328 6.91 18.18 -0.01
C GLU A 328 8.11 18.57 -0.90
N LEU A 329 9.03 17.63 -1.13
CA LEU A 329 10.14 17.77 -2.08
C LEU A 329 9.72 17.56 -3.54
N LEU A 330 8.51 17.02 -3.77
CA LEU A 330 7.93 16.80 -5.09
C LEU A 330 6.84 17.82 -5.43
N PHE A 331 6.21 18.40 -4.41
CA PHE A 331 5.04 19.26 -4.58
C PHE A 331 5.24 20.69 -4.05
N GLU A 332 4.54 21.61 -4.69
CA GLU A 332 4.26 22.96 -4.20
C GLU A 332 2.81 23.02 -3.73
N TYR A 333 2.58 23.57 -2.54
CA TYR A 333 1.26 23.66 -1.93
C TYR A 333 0.81 25.13 -1.88
N GLU A 334 -0.49 25.36 -2.12
CA GLU A 334 -1.11 26.66 -1.84
C GLU A 334 -1.36 26.78 -0.33
N GLU A 335 -0.49 27.53 0.36
CA GLU A 335 -0.46 27.64 1.82
C GLU A 335 -1.81 28.06 2.43
N ARG A 336 -2.57 28.92 1.74
CA ARG A 336 -3.90 29.35 2.22
C ARG A 336 -4.88 28.18 2.33
N ASN A 337 -4.70 27.15 1.51
CA ASN A 337 -5.59 26.02 1.41
C ASN A 337 -5.14 24.83 2.29
N ARG A 338 -3.93 24.83 2.87
CA ARG A 338 -3.43 23.75 3.75
C ARG A 338 -4.26 23.54 5.03
N LYS A 339 -5.01 24.56 5.48
CA LYS A 339 -5.94 24.43 6.62
C LYS A 339 -7.24 23.73 6.25
N ILE A 340 -7.60 23.77 4.96
CA ILE A 340 -8.90 23.32 4.44
C ILE A 340 -8.78 21.95 3.79
N TYR A 341 -7.65 21.67 3.13
CA TYR A 341 -7.42 20.44 2.39
C TYR A 341 -6.23 19.65 2.91
N LYS A 342 -6.33 18.32 2.73
CA LYS A 342 -5.28 17.35 2.97
C LYS A 342 -5.14 16.42 1.77
N ASP A 343 -3.94 15.92 1.55
CA ASP A 343 -3.60 15.00 0.47
C ASP A 343 -3.05 13.67 0.99
N LYS A 344 -3.32 12.60 0.23
CA LYS A 344 -2.74 11.27 0.45
C LYS A 344 -2.31 10.68 -0.91
N ILE A 345 -1.08 10.19 -0.98
CA ILE A 345 -0.64 9.37 -2.12
C ILE A 345 -1.36 8.01 -2.04
N THR A 346 -2.17 7.70 -3.05
CA THR A 346 -2.97 6.47 -3.10
C THR A 346 -2.34 5.38 -3.95
N GLN A 347 -1.68 5.78 -5.04
CA GLN A 347 -1.02 4.88 -5.98
C GLN A 347 0.27 5.50 -6.50
N ALA A 348 1.19 4.65 -6.93
CA ALA A 348 2.42 5.06 -7.59
C ALA A 348 2.72 4.15 -8.78
N ARG A 349 3.42 4.73 -9.75
CA ARG A 349 4.03 4.04 -10.88
C ARG A 349 5.49 4.46 -10.93
N TYR A 350 6.39 3.52 -11.16
CA TYR A 350 7.81 3.83 -11.33
C TYR A 350 8.37 3.20 -12.60
N ASP A 351 9.43 3.81 -13.11
CA ASP A 351 10.21 3.30 -14.23
C ASP A 351 11.69 3.61 -14.01
N ASP A 352 12.42 2.63 -13.46
CA ASP A 352 13.86 2.76 -13.18
C ASP A 352 14.71 2.75 -14.46
N THR A 353 14.15 2.30 -15.58
CA THR A 353 14.84 2.33 -16.90
C THR A 353 14.95 3.75 -17.40
N ASN A 354 13.90 4.56 -17.22
CA ASN A 354 13.83 5.92 -17.75
C ASN A 354 13.98 7.02 -16.68
N GLY A 355 13.97 6.66 -15.39
CA GLY A 355 14.09 7.64 -14.29
C GLY A 355 12.80 8.44 -14.08
N VAL A 356 11.65 7.76 -14.19
CA VAL A 356 10.31 8.37 -14.14
C VAL A 356 9.52 7.84 -12.94
N LEU A 357 8.88 8.75 -12.21
CA LEU A 357 7.94 8.46 -11.12
C LEU A 357 6.59 9.12 -11.46
N GLU A 358 5.50 8.39 -11.28
CA GLU A 358 4.14 8.95 -11.38
C GLU A 358 3.38 8.63 -10.10
N LEU A 359 2.69 9.64 -9.54
CA LEU A 359 1.96 9.54 -8.28
C LEU A 359 0.50 9.92 -8.50
N GLU A 360 -0.40 9.10 -7.98
CA GLU A 360 -1.82 9.43 -7.85
C GLU A 360 -2.11 9.90 -6.43
N ILE A 361 -2.70 11.09 -6.32
CA ILE A 361 -2.96 11.77 -5.05
C ILE A 361 -4.44 12.05 -4.92
N GLN A 362 -5.02 11.58 -3.83
CA GLN A 362 -6.35 11.97 -3.40
C GLN A 362 -6.27 13.24 -2.55
N ILE A 363 -7.06 14.25 -2.90
CA ILE A 363 -7.20 15.51 -2.15
C ILE A 363 -8.59 15.54 -1.55
N SER A 364 -8.65 15.74 -0.23
CA SER A 364 -9.88 15.72 0.57
C SER A 364 -9.91 16.90 1.54
N ASN A 365 -11.06 17.17 2.15
CA ASN A 365 -11.16 18.18 3.19
C ASN A 365 -10.46 17.71 4.48
N THR A 366 -9.90 18.64 5.24
CA THR A 366 -9.41 18.36 6.60
C THR A 366 -10.56 17.97 7.51
N ASP A 367 -10.22 17.40 8.66
CA ASP A 367 -11.22 16.85 9.58
C ASP A 367 -12.16 17.94 10.13
N ASP A 368 -11.63 19.14 10.33
CA ASP A 368 -12.38 20.33 10.76
C ASP A 368 -13.33 20.87 9.68
N HIS A 369 -13.18 20.43 8.42
CA HIS A 369 -13.95 20.90 7.25
C HIS A 369 -14.73 19.75 6.56
N ARG A 370 -14.98 18.64 7.27
CA ARG A 370 -15.69 17.45 6.75
C ARG A 370 -17.14 17.72 6.30
N ASN A 371 -17.78 18.76 6.81
CA ASN A 371 -19.22 19.02 6.60
C ASN A 371 -19.56 19.71 5.26
N ASN A 372 -18.57 20.03 4.42
CA ASN A 372 -18.82 20.57 3.08
C ASN A 372 -19.17 19.45 2.08
N GLN A 373 -20.41 18.95 2.16
CA GLN A 373 -20.97 17.96 1.22
C GLN A 373 -20.91 18.40 -0.26
N SER A 374 -20.72 19.70 -0.53
CA SER A 374 -20.61 20.29 -1.87
C SER A 374 -19.20 20.28 -2.48
N ASP A 375 -18.19 19.81 -1.72
CA ASP A 375 -16.79 19.79 -2.15
C ASP A 375 -16.20 18.36 -2.09
N PRO A 376 -16.43 17.54 -3.13
CA PRO A 376 -16.03 16.13 -3.15
C PRO A 376 -14.50 15.96 -3.10
N ASN A 377 -14.05 14.75 -2.79
CA ASN A 377 -12.65 14.37 -2.97
C ASN A 377 -12.32 14.40 -4.47
N ILE A 378 -11.14 14.89 -4.81
CA ILE A 378 -10.61 14.80 -6.17
C ILE A 378 -9.35 13.94 -6.18
N THR A 379 -9.04 13.37 -7.33
CA THR A 379 -7.81 12.60 -7.54
C THR A 379 -7.02 13.25 -8.66
N LYS A 380 -5.73 13.50 -8.43
CA LYS A 380 -4.82 14.09 -9.42
C LYS A 380 -3.62 13.18 -9.65
N ARG A 381 -3.14 13.14 -10.88
CA ARG A 381 -1.93 12.42 -11.27
C ARG A 381 -0.81 13.39 -11.57
N PHE A 382 0.38 13.07 -11.08
CA PHE A 382 1.57 13.88 -11.28
C PHE A 382 2.70 13.00 -11.77
N LYS A 383 3.34 13.44 -12.86
CA LYS A 383 4.51 12.76 -13.43
C LYS A 383 5.77 13.58 -13.13
N PHE A 384 6.80 12.87 -12.72
CA PHE A 384 8.09 13.40 -12.32
C PHE A 384 9.19 12.71 -13.13
N GLU A 385 10.04 13.50 -13.75
CA GLU A 385 11.17 13.04 -14.55
C GLU A 385 12.47 13.61 -13.97
N GLY A 386 13.60 12.94 -14.23
CA GLY A 386 14.92 13.38 -13.77
C GLY A 386 15.43 12.69 -12.50
N PHE A 387 14.83 11.55 -12.12
CA PHE A 387 15.42 10.64 -11.14
C PHE A 387 16.58 9.84 -11.76
N LYS A 388 17.33 9.13 -10.91
CA LYS A 388 18.37 8.20 -11.37
C LYS A 388 17.75 7.08 -12.19
N ARG A 389 18.45 6.69 -13.26
CA ARG A 389 18.04 5.61 -14.17
C ARG A 389 19.15 4.58 -14.33
N ILE A 390 18.77 3.35 -14.64
CA ILE A 390 19.70 2.26 -14.88
C ILE A 390 20.42 2.47 -16.21
N ASP A 391 21.75 2.42 -16.19
CA ASP A 391 22.57 2.32 -17.40
C ASP A 391 22.73 0.83 -17.74
N PHE A 392 22.20 0.42 -18.89
CA PHE A 392 22.30 -0.97 -19.37
C PHE A 392 23.51 -1.19 -20.28
N ASP A 393 24.15 -0.11 -20.73
CA ASP A 393 25.21 -0.14 -21.73
C ASP A 393 26.60 -0.13 -21.08
N ASP A 394 26.75 0.58 -19.95
CA ASP A 394 28.02 0.72 -19.23
C ASP A 394 27.97 0.05 -17.84
N SER A 395 28.63 -1.11 -17.74
CA SER A 395 28.68 -1.88 -16.49
C SER A 395 29.39 -1.18 -15.34
N ASN A 396 30.26 -0.20 -15.62
CA ASN A 396 30.93 0.55 -14.56
C ASN A 396 30.00 1.57 -13.90
N LYS A 397 28.89 1.91 -14.57
CA LYS A 397 27.84 2.77 -14.03
C LYS A 397 26.74 2.00 -13.31
N ASN A 398 26.87 0.67 -13.22
CA ASN A 398 25.92 -0.18 -12.53
C ASN A 398 25.72 0.31 -11.08
N PRO A 399 24.47 0.39 -10.61
CA PRO A 399 24.18 0.81 -9.24
C PRO A 399 24.66 -0.15 -8.17
N LEU A 400 24.77 -1.43 -8.51
CA LEU A 400 25.17 -2.49 -7.58
C LEU A 400 26.59 -2.93 -7.93
N LYS A 401 27.50 -2.72 -6.99
CA LYS A 401 28.81 -3.36 -7.00
C LYS A 401 28.66 -4.66 -6.24
N ILE A 402 28.77 -5.79 -6.94
CA ILE A 402 28.73 -7.13 -6.35
C ILE A 402 30.15 -7.69 -6.36
N TRP A 403 30.57 -8.30 -5.26
CA TRP A 403 31.87 -8.96 -5.19
C TRP A 403 31.86 -10.17 -4.25
N LEU A 404 32.92 -10.97 -4.34
CA LEU A 404 33.22 -12.08 -3.45
C LEU A 404 34.49 -11.74 -2.66
N ALA A 405 34.51 -11.91 -1.34
CA ALA A 405 35.72 -11.69 -0.58
C ALA A 405 36.77 -12.80 -0.86
N LYS A 406 38.07 -12.46 -0.77
CA LYS A 406 39.15 -13.43 -1.02
C LYS A 406 39.08 -14.64 -0.08
N LYS A 407 38.73 -14.40 1.20
CA LYS A 407 38.50 -15.45 2.19
C LYS A 407 37.37 -16.40 1.77
N ASP A 408 36.29 -15.87 1.21
CA ASP A 408 35.17 -16.67 0.76
C ASP A 408 35.49 -17.51 -0.47
N LEU A 409 36.29 -16.99 -1.40
CA LEU A 409 36.82 -17.80 -2.50
C LEU A 409 37.71 -18.93 -1.98
N ASN A 410 38.60 -18.66 -1.02
CA ASN A 410 39.41 -19.71 -0.38
C ASN A 410 38.55 -20.79 0.26
N ASN A 411 37.47 -20.41 0.95
CA ASN A 411 36.54 -21.38 1.54
C ASN A 411 35.87 -22.24 0.45
N LEU A 412 35.41 -21.64 -0.66
CA LEU A 412 34.82 -22.39 -1.77
C LEU A 412 35.80 -23.41 -2.40
N ILE A 413 37.10 -23.10 -2.39
CA ILE A 413 38.16 -24.01 -2.84
C ILE A 413 38.34 -25.17 -1.84
N ASN A 414 38.49 -24.85 -0.57
CA ASN A 414 38.79 -25.81 0.49
C ASN A 414 37.62 -26.75 0.82
N ASP A 415 36.39 -26.24 0.70
CA ASP A 415 35.14 -26.99 0.93
C ASP A 415 34.85 -28.03 -0.16
N GLY A 416 35.71 -28.16 -1.17
CA GLY A 416 35.58 -29.16 -2.23
C GLY A 416 34.78 -28.70 -3.44
N ASN A 417 34.00 -27.61 -3.34
CA ASN A 417 33.09 -27.15 -4.41
C ASN A 417 33.82 -26.82 -5.72
N LEU A 418 35.07 -26.36 -5.62
CA LEU A 418 35.95 -26.12 -6.77
C LEU A 418 37.09 -27.13 -6.90
N LYS A 419 37.22 -28.07 -5.94
CA LYS A 419 38.38 -28.97 -5.84
C LYS A 419 38.53 -29.85 -7.07
N THR A 420 37.45 -30.50 -7.52
CA THR A 420 37.49 -31.37 -8.71
C THR A 420 37.96 -30.62 -9.95
N ILE A 421 37.40 -29.43 -10.17
CA ILE A 421 37.78 -28.56 -11.30
C ILE A 421 39.26 -28.17 -11.18
N ILE A 422 39.70 -27.70 -10.01
CA ILE A 422 41.09 -27.31 -9.75
C ILE A 422 42.06 -28.48 -9.97
N THR A 423 41.71 -29.68 -9.52
CA THR A 423 42.50 -30.90 -9.70
C THR A 423 42.62 -31.25 -11.19
N GLN A 424 41.52 -31.24 -11.94
CA GLN A 424 41.54 -31.50 -13.39
C GLN A 424 42.39 -30.47 -14.13
N LEU A 425 42.20 -29.17 -13.86
CA LEU A 425 42.98 -28.09 -14.49
C LEU A 425 44.48 -28.23 -14.19
N THR A 426 44.81 -28.64 -12.97
CA THR A 426 46.19 -28.89 -12.55
C THR A 426 46.78 -30.13 -13.23
N GLN A 427 46.08 -31.25 -13.24
CA GLN A 427 46.56 -32.52 -13.81
C GLN A 427 46.82 -32.40 -15.31
N TYR A 428 45.96 -31.68 -16.03
CA TYR A 428 46.09 -31.50 -17.48
C TYR A 428 46.90 -30.25 -17.87
N ASN A 429 47.53 -29.54 -16.93
CA ASN A 429 48.29 -28.30 -17.16
C ASN A 429 47.51 -27.23 -17.95
N TYR A 430 46.20 -27.11 -17.72
CA TYR A 430 45.35 -26.11 -18.36
C TYR A 430 45.46 -24.75 -17.66
N TYR A 431 46.56 -24.03 -17.93
CA TYR A 431 46.83 -22.70 -17.39
C TYR A 431 46.44 -21.57 -18.34
N GLY A 432 46.06 -20.41 -17.79
CA GLY A 432 45.75 -19.18 -18.54
C GLY A 432 44.49 -19.25 -19.41
N LYS A 433 43.73 -20.35 -19.34
CA LYS A 433 42.50 -20.57 -20.09
C LYS A 433 41.29 -20.34 -19.21
N LYS A 434 40.36 -19.51 -19.70
CA LYS A 434 39.08 -19.25 -19.06
C LYS A 434 38.09 -20.36 -19.41
N ILE A 435 37.66 -21.12 -18.41
CA ILE A 435 36.86 -22.34 -18.60
C ILE A 435 35.49 -22.14 -17.96
N PRO A 436 34.39 -22.30 -18.72
CA PRO A 436 33.05 -22.22 -18.16
C PRO A 436 32.77 -23.44 -17.26
N ILE A 437 32.14 -23.20 -16.11
CA ILE A 437 31.53 -24.26 -15.31
C ILE A 437 30.14 -24.52 -15.90
N VAL A 438 29.98 -25.64 -16.60
CA VAL A 438 28.74 -25.96 -17.35
C VAL A 438 27.63 -26.42 -16.40
N ASP A 439 27.96 -27.22 -15.38
CA ASP A 439 27.01 -27.73 -14.38
C ASP A 439 27.07 -26.93 -13.08
N LEU A 440 26.66 -25.65 -13.12
CA LEU A 440 26.64 -24.77 -11.94
C LEU A 440 25.82 -25.32 -10.75
N ASN A 441 24.90 -26.23 -11.04
CA ASN A 441 24.05 -26.89 -10.04
C ASN A 441 24.72 -28.13 -9.42
N GLU A 442 25.70 -28.74 -10.09
CA GLU A 442 26.49 -29.80 -9.49
C GLU A 442 27.35 -29.22 -8.35
N ASN A 443 27.42 -29.95 -7.24
CA ASN A 443 28.11 -29.57 -6.00
C ASN A 443 27.61 -28.30 -5.29
N ASN A 444 26.38 -27.84 -5.53
CA ASN A 444 25.79 -26.72 -4.79
C ASN A 444 26.58 -25.38 -4.92
N LEU A 445 27.50 -25.29 -5.88
CA LEU A 445 28.42 -24.14 -6.05
C LEU A 445 27.66 -22.84 -6.26
N LYS A 446 26.64 -22.84 -7.12
CA LYS A 446 25.80 -21.67 -7.38
C LYS A 446 25.15 -21.11 -6.12
N ASN A 447 24.62 -21.98 -5.26
CA ASN A 447 24.02 -21.56 -3.99
C ASN A 447 25.09 -21.08 -3.00
N LYS A 448 26.20 -21.80 -2.85
CA LYS A 448 27.30 -21.41 -1.95
C LYS A 448 27.92 -20.08 -2.36
N LEU A 449 28.09 -19.87 -3.66
CA LEU A 449 28.53 -18.60 -4.24
C LEU A 449 27.54 -17.50 -3.87
N PHE A 450 26.25 -17.68 -4.18
CA PHE A 450 25.20 -16.71 -3.88
C PHE A 450 25.19 -16.28 -2.40
N GLN A 451 25.29 -17.24 -1.47
CA GLN A 451 25.32 -16.99 -0.02
C GLN A 451 26.49 -16.11 0.42
N LYS A 452 27.61 -16.15 -0.31
CA LYS A 452 28.86 -15.45 0.03
C LYS A 452 29.05 -14.14 -0.73
N LEU A 453 28.11 -13.75 -1.60
CA LEU A 453 28.21 -12.49 -2.33
C LEU A 453 27.88 -11.31 -1.42
N LEU A 454 28.75 -10.30 -1.52
CA LEU A 454 28.63 -9.01 -0.87
C LEU A 454 28.24 -7.96 -1.91
N VAL A 455 27.59 -6.92 -1.43
CA VAL A 455 27.09 -5.84 -2.27
C VAL A 455 27.23 -4.48 -1.59
N SER A 456 27.48 -3.47 -2.41
CA SER A 456 27.42 -2.05 -2.06
C SER A 456 26.72 -1.29 -3.18
N VAL A 457 26.16 -0.13 -2.84
CA VAL A 457 25.53 0.74 -3.81
C VAL A 457 26.52 1.81 -4.26
N ASP A 458 26.69 1.92 -5.58
CA ASP A 458 27.62 2.87 -6.17
C ASP A 458 27.05 4.29 -6.29
N GLN A 459 27.95 5.26 -6.16
CA GLN A 459 27.63 6.68 -6.11
C GLN A 459 27.71 7.39 -7.48
N ASN A 460 27.83 6.66 -8.59
CA ASN A 460 28.28 7.18 -9.89
C ASN A 460 27.60 8.46 -10.42
N LEU A 461 26.42 8.85 -9.92
CA LEU A 461 25.80 10.16 -10.13
C LEU A 461 24.96 10.56 -8.90
N ASN A 462 24.98 11.85 -8.53
CA ASN A 462 24.18 12.49 -7.47
C ASN A 462 24.24 11.75 -6.12
N HIS A 463 25.39 11.83 -5.45
CA HIS A 463 25.81 11.17 -4.20
C HIS A 463 24.79 11.21 -3.04
N LEU A 464 23.76 10.36 -3.08
CA LEU A 464 22.77 10.21 -2.00
C LEU A 464 22.90 8.88 -1.24
N TYR A 465 23.57 7.88 -1.80
CA TYR A 465 23.81 6.59 -1.14
C TYR A 465 25.14 6.61 -0.38
N ASN A 466 25.27 5.88 0.73
CA ASN A 466 26.55 5.71 1.43
C ASN A 466 27.40 4.66 0.68
N SER A 467 28.54 5.08 0.12
CA SER A 467 29.44 4.18 -0.63
C SER A 467 30.19 3.16 0.24
N ASN A 468 30.26 3.40 1.55
CA ASN A 468 31.04 2.58 2.48
C ASN A 468 30.21 1.45 3.12
N GLN A 469 28.93 1.33 2.75
CA GLN A 469 28.09 0.24 3.22
C GLN A 469 28.56 -1.09 2.63
N THR A 470 28.57 -2.13 3.47
CA THR A 470 28.75 -3.51 3.04
C THR A 470 27.51 -4.29 3.44
N LEU A 471 26.84 -4.85 2.44
CA LEU A 471 25.60 -5.59 2.56
C LEU A 471 25.78 -6.97 1.95
N THR A 472 24.81 -7.86 2.16
CA THR A 472 24.76 -9.18 1.51
C THR A 472 23.53 -9.31 0.61
N ILE A 473 23.53 -10.27 -0.30
CA ILE A 473 22.37 -10.61 -1.15
C ILE A 473 21.64 -11.87 -0.66
N ASP A 474 22.06 -12.49 0.45
CA ASP A 474 21.35 -13.62 1.06
C ASP A 474 20.84 -13.22 2.44
N ASN A 475 19.54 -13.41 2.67
CA ASN A 475 18.90 -13.07 3.94
C ASN A 475 19.08 -14.15 5.02
N ARG A 476 19.70 -15.27 4.67
CA ARG A 476 20.05 -16.38 5.58
C ARG A 476 21.51 -16.36 6.01
N ASN A 477 22.32 -15.46 5.46
CA ASN A 477 23.73 -15.41 5.77
C ASN A 477 23.93 -14.76 7.15
N ASN A 478 24.44 -15.55 8.10
CA ASN A 478 24.81 -15.10 9.44
C ASN A 478 26.30 -14.74 9.53
N GLU A 479 27.10 -14.98 8.49
CA GLU A 479 28.53 -14.68 8.48
C GLU A 479 28.76 -13.17 8.26
N GLY A 480 29.30 -12.49 9.28
CA GLY A 480 29.73 -11.08 9.19
C GLY A 480 28.70 -10.05 9.62
N ASN A 481 27.51 -10.44 10.09
CA ASN A 481 26.43 -9.55 10.57
C ASN A 481 25.97 -8.48 9.56
N TYR A 482 26.28 -8.63 8.27
CA TYR A 482 25.85 -7.69 7.25
C TYR A 482 24.35 -7.81 6.99
N LYS A 483 23.69 -6.66 6.80
CA LYS A 483 22.28 -6.63 6.40
C LYS A 483 22.13 -7.10 4.96
N SER A 484 21.09 -7.89 4.70
CA SER A 484 20.74 -8.28 3.33
C SER A 484 20.00 -7.16 2.60
N ILE A 485 20.28 -6.92 1.33
CA ILE A 485 19.48 -6.00 0.49
C ILE A 485 18.08 -6.56 0.15
N LEU A 486 17.82 -7.83 0.45
CA LEU A 486 16.53 -8.49 0.18
C LEU A 486 15.49 -8.11 1.26
N GLY A 487 15.07 -6.84 1.24
CA GLY A 487 14.13 -6.25 2.20
C GLY A 487 12.65 -6.54 1.95
N LEU A 488 12.31 -7.16 0.83
CA LEU A 488 10.96 -7.60 0.50
C LEU A 488 10.90 -9.13 0.41
N LYS A 489 9.69 -9.68 0.61
CA LYS A 489 9.41 -11.11 0.43
C LYS A 489 9.77 -11.58 -0.99
N ASP A 490 9.88 -12.89 -1.18
CA ASP A 490 10.18 -13.53 -2.47
C ASP A 490 11.52 -13.10 -3.10
N ASN A 491 12.52 -12.90 -2.24
CA ASN A 491 13.89 -12.49 -2.61
C ASN A 491 13.90 -11.20 -3.44
N MET A 492 13.05 -10.25 -3.06
CA MET A 492 12.99 -8.94 -3.68
C MET A 492 13.76 -7.92 -2.83
N SER A 493 14.38 -6.99 -3.52
CA SER A 493 15.00 -5.81 -2.94
C SER A 493 14.16 -4.60 -3.26
N ILE A 494 14.18 -3.59 -2.38
CA ILE A 494 13.74 -2.22 -2.63
C ILE A 494 14.91 -1.24 -2.66
N TYR A 495 16.11 -1.71 -2.29
CA TYR A 495 17.28 -0.87 -2.08
C TYR A 495 18.48 -1.39 -2.88
N PRO A 496 19.02 -0.60 -3.81
CA PRO A 496 18.70 0.81 -4.09
C PRO A 496 17.52 1.02 -5.03
N PHE A 497 17.01 -0.05 -5.65
CA PHE A 497 15.83 -0.07 -6.53
C PHE A 497 15.12 -1.43 -6.43
N HIS A 498 13.93 -1.53 -7.01
CA HIS A 498 13.11 -2.72 -6.95
C HIS A 498 13.59 -3.79 -7.93
N SER A 499 13.99 -4.95 -7.42
CA SER A 499 14.47 -6.07 -8.23
C SER A 499 14.32 -7.39 -7.50
N ARG A 500 14.20 -8.51 -8.24
CA ARG A 500 14.24 -9.86 -7.68
C ARG A 500 15.63 -10.45 -7.89
N ILE A 501 16.30 -10.85 -6.83
CA ILE A 501 17.67 -11.37 -6.87
C ILE A 501 17.68 -12.75 -6.21
N THR A 502 18.00 -13.79 -6.96
CA THR A 502 18.05 -15.16 -6.45
C THR A 502 19.36 -15.82 -6.85
N LYS A 503 19.63 -17.04 -6.36
CA LYS A 503 20.76 -17.84 -6.87
C LYS A 503 20.73 -17.95 -8.40
N ASP A 504 19.54 -17.98 -9.00
CA ASP A 504 19.36 -18.08 -10.45
C ASP A 504 19.73 -16.82 -11.23
N SER A 505 19.93 -15.70 -10.54
CA SER A 505 20.56 -14.53 -11.10
C SER A 505 22.02 -14.80 -11.50
N ILE A 506 22.71 -15.80 -10.93
CA ILE A 506 24.03 -16.24 -11.39
C ILE A 506 23.83 -17.06 -12.66
N THR A 507 24.21 -16.48 -13.80
CA THR A 507 23.97 -17.08 -15.13
C THR A 507 25.17 -17.85 -15.65
N LYS A 508 26.39 -17.37 -15.39
CA LYS A 508 27.63 -18.02 -15.80
C LYS A 508 28.71 -17.86 -14.75
N VAL A 509 29.51 -18.90 -14.58
CA VAL A 509 30.74 -18.87 -13.80
C VAL A 509 31.86 -19.43 -14.64
N TYR A 510 33.00 -18.77 -14.63
CA TYR A 510 34.21 -19.23 -15.28
C TYR A 510 35.33 -19.32 -14.24
N VAL A 511 36.23 -20.26 -14.47
CA VAL A 511 37.44 -20.43 -13.67
C VAL A 511 38.65 -20.36 -14.58
N THR A 512 39.68 -19.67 -14.12
CA THR A 512 40.99 -19.60 -14.76
C THR A 512 42.06 -19.98 -13.74
N MET A 513 42.92 -20.93 -14.09
CA MET A 513 44.10 -21.27 -13.29
C MET A 513 45.31 -20.57 -13.87
N ASN A 514 46.00 -19.76 -13.09
CA ASN A 514 47.21 -19.05 -13.49
C ASN A 514 48.43 -19.62 -12.75
N LYS A 515 49.59 -19.65 -13.43
CA LYS A 515 50.86 -20.04 -12.82
C LYS A 515 51.65 -18.79 -12.43
N LYS A 516 51.97 -18.62 -11.15
CA LYS A 516 52.79 -17.52 -10.63
C LYS A 516 54.00 -18.08 -9.89
N ALA A 517 55.15 -18.13 -10.55
CA ALA A 517 56.40 -18.66 -9.99
C ALA A 517 56.19 -20.04 -9.31
N GLU A 518 56.24 -20.09 -7.97
CA GLU A 518 56.04 -21.29 -7.15
C GLU A 518 54.57 -21.56 -6.74
N ASN A 519 53.69 -20.55 -6.83
CA ASN A 519 52.28 -20.66 -6.44
C ASN A 519 51.35 -20.75 -7.67
N LYS A 520 50.17 -21.35 -7.46
CA LYS A 520 49.06 -21.31 -8.42
C LYS A 520 48.05 -20.28 -7.95
N GLU A 521 47.43 -19.56 -8.88
CA GLU A 521 46.37 -18.59 -8.58
C GLU A 521 45.09 -19.01 -9.28
N LEU A 522 43.99 -19.10 -8.52
CA LEU A 522 42.66 -19.27 -9.07
C LEU A 522 42.02 -17.91 -9.28
N GLU A 523 41.43 -17.71 -10.44
CA GLU A 523 40.51 -16.63 -10.73
C GLU A 523 39.12 -17.20 -11.01
N ILE A 524 38.10 -16.61 -10.39
CA ILE A 524 36.70 -16.88 -10.68
C ILE A 524 36.07 -15.63 -11.29
N ASP A 525 35.44 -15.78 -12.46
CA ASP A 525 34.62 -14.74 -13.08
C ASP A 525 33.16 -15.14 -13.02
N VAL A 526 32.29 -14.22 -12.61
CA VAL A 526 30.87 -14.50 -12.45
C VAL A 526 30.06 -13.47 -13.23
N GLU A 527 29.11 -13.95 -14.03
CA GLU A 527 28.12 -13.12 -14.71
C GLU A 527 26.75 -13.32 -14.06
N MET A 528 26.14 -12.21 -13.65
CA MET A 528 24.79 -12.18 -13.09
C MET A 528 23.83 -11.39 -13.98
N GLU A 529 22.57 -11.83 -14.03
CA GLU A 529 21.46 -11.10 -14.64
C GLU A 529 20.38 -10.85 -13.58
N ILE A 530 20.04 -9.57 -13.37
CA ILE A 530 18.93 -9.19 -12.48
C ILE A 530 17.86 -8.43 -13.27
N PRO A 531 16.57 -8.65 -12.97
CA PRO A 531 15.48 -7.94 -13.63
C PRO A 531 15.34 -6.52 -13.09
N ILE A 532 15.14 -5.56 -13.99
CA ILE A 532 14.76 -4.18 -13.72
C ILE A 532 13.34 -4.01 -14.24
N TYR A 533 12.47 -3.43 -13.41
CA TYR A 533 11.05 -3.34 -13.70
C TYR A 533 10.61 -1.90 -13.96
N SER A 534 9.54 -1.77 -14.74
CA SER A 534 8.69 -0.58 -14.78
C SER A 534 7.30 -1.01 -14.36
N SER A 535 6.72 -0.39 -13.34
CA SER A 535 5.44 -0.83 -12.77
C SER A 535 4.24 -0.28 -13.55
N THR A 536 3.07 -0.86 -13.29
CA THR A 536 1.80 -0.17 -13.54
C THR A 536 1.46 0.77 -12.39
N LEU A 537 0.49 1.67 -12.59
CA LEU A 537 -0.04 2.51 -11.50
C LEU A 537 -0.88 1.64 -10.55
N SER A 538 -0.37 1.42 -9.34
CA SER A 538 -1.04 0.63 -8.30
C SER A 538 -0.53 1.04 -6.91
N ASP A 539 -0.94 0.31 -5.89
CA ASP A 539 -0.34 0.47 -4.56
C ASP A 539 0.95 -0.34 -4.36
N LEU A 540 1.45 -0.99 -5.42
CA LEU A 540 2.69 -1.78 -5.46
C LEU A 540 2.75 -3.00 -4.53
N THR A 541 1.65 -3.42 -3.91
CA THR A 541 1.65 -4.58 -3.00
C THR A 541 1.60 -5.93 -3.70
N ASP A 542 1.19 -5.96 -4.97
CA ASP A 542 1.10 -7.17 -5.80
C ASP A 542 2.34 -7.39 -6.70
N ASN A 543 3.29 -6.45 -6.68
CA ASN A 543 4.50 -6.45 -7.51
C ASN A 543 4.23 -6.59 -9.02
N THR A 544 3.10 -6.07 -9.49
CA THR A 544 2.77 -6.04 -10.93
C THR A 544 3.68 -5.08 -11.71
N TYR A 545 4.16 -5.54 -12.87
CA TYR A 545 5.04 -4.76 -13.75
C TYR A 545 4.55 -4.80 -15.20
N GLU A 546 4.76 -3.67 -15.89
CA GLU A 546 4.44 -3.48 -17.30
C GLU A 546 5.59 -3.95 -18.19
N GLN A 547 6.82 -3.65 -17.77
CA GLN A 547 8.03 -3.96 -18.53
C GLN A 547 9.11 -4.55 -17.63
N GLN A 548 9.97 -5.38 -18.23
CA GLN A 548 11.14 -5.94 -17.58
C GLN A 548 12.33 -5.89 -18.55
N LYS A 549 13.48 -5.43 -18.05
CA LYS A 549 14.78 -5.52 -18.72
C LYS A 549 15.79 -6.23 -17.83
N LYS A 550 16.80 -6.85 -18.41
CA LYS A 550 17.85 -7.54 -17.64
C LYS A 550 19.09 -6.66 -17.53
N LEU A 551 19.50 -6.35 -16.31
CA LEU A 551 20.78 -5.73 -16.02
C LEU A 551 21.85 -6.81 -15.87
N LYS A 552 22.94 -6.68 -16.63
CA LYS A 552 24.09 -7.59 -16.58
C LYS A 552 25.14 -7.03 -15.61
N LEU A 553 25.49 -7.85 -14.63
CA LEU A 553 26.53 -7.55 -13.65
C LEU A 553 27.67 -8.56 -13.83
N LYS A 554 28.92 -8.10 -13.73
CA LYS A 554 30.09 -8.97 -13.79
C LYS A 554 31.06 -8.63 -12.67
N PHE A 555 31.65 -9.66 -12.08
CA PHE A 555 32.75 -9.47 -11.14
C PHE A 555 33.75 -10.62 -11.28
N SER A 556 34.99 -10.34 -10.88
CA SER A 556 36.07 -11.32 -10.81
C SER A 556 36.69 -11.28 -9.41
N GLN A 557 37.16 -12.43 -8.94
CA GLN A 557 37.96 -12.53 -7.72
C GLN A 557 39.09 -13.53 -7.91
N LYS A 558 40.25 -13.24 -7.29
CA LYS A 558 41.44 -14.07 -7.37
C LYS A 558 41.94 -14.49 -6.00
N THR A 559 42.50 -15.68 -5.92
CA THR A 559 43.20 -16.14 -4.72
C THR A 559 44.31 -17.13 -5.03
N GLU A 560 45.30 -17.21 -4.14
CA GLU A 560 46.41 -18.15 -4.26
C GLU A 560 45.98 -19.52 -3.72
N ILE A 561 46.35 -20.58 -4.44
CA ILE A 561 46.15 -21.96 -4.05
C ILE A 561 47.49 -22.51 -3.57
N LYS A 562 47.52 -22.96 -2.31
CA LYS A 562 48.55 -23.87 -1.82
C LYS A 562 48.03 -25.29 -2.04
N LEU A 563 48.50 -25.98 -3.07
CA LEU A 563 48.21 -27.40 -3.23
C LEU A 563 48.99 -28.15 -2.14
N GLN A 564 48.27 -28.81 -1.24
CA GLN A 564 48.84 -29.86 -0.40
C GLN A 564 48.90 -31.18 -1.17
#